data_AF-A0A067C583-F1
#
_entry.id   AF-A0A067C583-F1
#
_cell.length_a   1.000
_cell.length_b   1.000
_cell.length_c   1.000
_cell.angle_alpha   90.00
_cell.angle_beta   90.00
_cell.angle_gamma   90.00
#
_symmetry.space_group_name_H-M   'P 1'
#
loop_
_entity.id
_entity.type
_entity.pdbx_description
1 polymer ?
#
loop_
_entity_poly.entity_id
_entity_poly.type
_entity_poly.pdbx_seq_one_letter_code
_entity_poly.pdbx_strand_id
1 'polypeptide(L)'
;MGIFWPKPAIDDARCRDASAACWGPCQATVLALLEGKNDYPGTAREVLDLIYERMNSGLDQHLTSMKGTFSWCCEAESYLEVYLTTRDTQDTETLRNNVAVHLEKAPAMTTASLKSIENSLLAVNDAIGHLAAFRVAINNNFVVRSQDWRAQRNKVIRKLDAAETCFQATKEALERARNVLKRDSHQVNAIQTCSRIVHNFIRLNNRNVPQLQAQSEMLLGLCRDFIGIASVPCSLF
;
A
#
# COMPACT_ATOMS: atom_id res chain seq x y z
N MET A 1 -9.24 38.84 8.83
CA MET A 1 -8.16 38.00 9.38
C MET A 1 -8.39 36.60 8.86
N GLY A 2 -7.45 36.03 8.11
CA GLY A 2 -7.59 34.67 7.60
C GLY A 2 -7.49 33.70 8.77
N ILE A 3 -8.55 32.91 9.02
CA ILE A 3 -8.52 31.85 10.02
C ILE A 3 -7.59 30.78 9.49
N PHE A 4 -6.40 30.68 10.09
CA PHE A 4 -5.42 29.64 9.80
C PHE A 4 -5.87 28.40 10.56
N TRP A 5 -6.65 27.54 9.91
CA TRP A 5 -6.98 26.23 10.45
C TRP A 5 -5.69 25.43 10.57
N PRO A 6 -5.29 24.98 11.78
CA PRO A 6 -4.02 24.30 11.97
C PRO A 6 -4.01 23.04 11.12
N LYS A 7 -2.90 22.84 10.40
CA LYS A 7 -2.69 21.64 9.60
C LYS A 7 -2.85 20.43 10.54
N PRO A 8 -3.75 19.47 10.24
CA PRO A 8 -3.96 18.31 11.08
C PRO A 8 -2.64 17.55 11.28
N ALA A 9 -2.37 17.11 12.51
CA ALA A 9 -1.18 16.33 12.80
C ALA A 9 -1.30 14.95 12.12
N ILE A 10 -0.40 14.67 11.19
CA ILE A 10 -0.30 13.36 10.56
C ILE A 10 0.23 12.36 11.61
N ASP A 11 -0.48 11.26 11.82
CA ASP A 11 0.01 10.17 12.66
C ASP A 11 1.05 9.36 11.88
N ASP A 12 2.31 9.81 11.92
CA ASP A 12 3.45 9.20 11.24
C ASP A 12 3.74 7.76 11.68
N ALA A 13 3.31 7.37 12.89
CA ALA A 13 3.43 5.98 13.35
C ALA A 13 2.39 5.11 12.64
N ARG A 14 1.12 5.54 12.63
CA ARG A 14 0.04 4.87 11.91
C ARG A 14 0.31 4.80 10.40
N CYS A 15 0.90 5.84 9.80
CA CYS A 15 1.39 5.81 8.42
C CYS A 15 2.39 4.67 8.16
N ARG A 16 3.38 4.50 9.04
CA ARG A 16 4.48 3.54 8.85
C ARG A 16 4.00 2.11 9.02
N ASP A 17 3.22 1.84 10.06
CA ASP A 17 2.68 0.51 10.33
C ASP A 17 1.73 0.08 9.20
N ALA A 18 0.93 1.04 8.71
CA ALA A 18 0.01 0.83 7.61
C ALA A 18 0.71 0.52 6.27
N SER A 19 1.85 1.18 6.02
CA SER A 19 2.61 1.01 4.78
C SER A 19 3.50 -0.24 4.77
N ALA A 20 3.81 -0.79 5.95
CA ALA A 20 4.68 -1.97 6.11
C ALA A 20 3.90 -3.29 6.26
N ALA A 21 2.57 -3.23 6.41
CA ALA A 21 1.72 -4.39 6.54
C ALA A 21 1.97 -5.39 5.38
N CYS A 22 2.20 -6.65 5.75
CA CYS A 22 2.50 -7.79 4.86
C CYS A 22 3.88 -7.82 4.18
N TRP A 23 4.69 -6.76 4.25
CA TRP A 23 6.07 -6.81 3.71
C TRP A 23 7.13 -7.19 4.73
N GLY A 24 6.95 -6.84 6.00
CA GLY A 24 7.91 -7.14 7.07
C GLY A 24 8.27 -8.64 7.18
N PRO A 25 7.29 -9.56 7.22
CA PRO A 25 7.56 -11.00 7.24
C PRO A 25 8.34 -11.49 6.01
N CYS A 26 8.07 -10.95 4.81
CA CYS A 26 8.76 -11.39 3.60
C CYS A 26 10.15 -10.78 3.45
N GLN A 27 10.39 -9.60 4.01
CA GLN A 27 11.76 -9.10 4.18
C GLN A 27 12.56 -10.02 5.11
N ALA A 28 11.96 -10.47 6.22
CA ALA A 28 12.61 -11.38 7.15
C ALA A 28 12.95 -12.74 6.51
N THR A 29 12.08 -13.31 5.66
CA THR A 29 12.37 -14.56 4.95
C THR A 29 13.49 -14.42 3.92
N VAL A 30 13.56 -13.29 3.20
CA VAL A 30 14.68 -12.99 2.29
C VAL A 30 15.99 -12.85 3.06
N LEU A 31 15.99 -12.12 4.17
CA LEU A 31 17.18 -11.97 5.02
C LEU A 31 17.63 -13.33 5.58
N ALA A 32 16.70 -14.18 5.99
CA ALA A 32 17.00 -15.54 6.43
C ALA A 32 17.65 -16.38 5.31
N LEU A 33 17.24 -16.20 4.04
CA LEU A 33 17.91 -16.85 2.91
C LEU A 33 19.34 -16.32 2.72
N LEU A 34 19.54 -15.00 2.86
CA LEU A 34 20.84 -14.34 2.71
C LEU A 34 21.88 -14.74 3.76
N GLU A 35 21.47 -15.10 4.98
CA GLU A 35 22.39 -15.57 6.04
C GLU A 35 23.30 -16.72 5.58
N GLY A 36 22.79 -17.61 4.72
CA GLY A 36 23.55 -18.76 4.21
C GLY A 36 24.24 -18.50 2.86
N LYS A 37 24.20 -17.27 2.34
CA LYS A 37 24.58 -16.96 0.95
C LYS A 37 25.97 -17.49 0.57
N ASN A 38 26.95 -17.38 1.47
CA ASN A 38 28.33 -17.80 1.19
C ASN A 38 28.49 -19.31 0.98
N ASP A 39 27.57 -20.11 1.51
CA ASP A 39 27.57 -21.57 1.37
C ASP A 39 26.88 -22.03 0.08
N TYR A 40 26.25 -21.11 -0.65
CA TYR A 40 25.50 -21.46 -1.84
C TYR A 40 26.39 -21.53 -3.09
N PRO A 41 26.09 -22.47 -4.01
CA PRO A 41 26.69 -22.49 -5.34
C PRO A 41 26.59 -21.12 -6.04
N GLY A 42 27.55 -20.78 -6.91
CA GLY A 42 27.61 -19.46 -7.57
C GLY A 42 26.31 -19.04 -8.25
N THR A 43 25.71 -19.96 -9.01
CA THR A 43 24.42 -19.75 -9.69
C THR A 43 23.26 -19.51 -8.71
N ALA A 44 23.27 -20.17 -7.54
CA ALA A 44 22.27 -19.94 -6.50
C ALA A 44 22.47 -18.57 -5.82
N ARG A 45 23.71 -18.10 -5.65
CA ARG A 45 23.99 -16.75 -5.11
C ARG A 45 23.47 -15.64 -6.02
N GLU A 46 23.71 -15.77 -7.32
CA GLU A 46 23.23 -14.80 -8.32
C GLU A 46 21.70 -14.69 -8.32
N VAL A 47 21.00 -15.83 -8.29
CA VAL A 47 19.53 -15.84 -8.23
C VAL A 47 19.03 -15.24 -6.92
N LEU A 48 19.71 -15.49 -5.80
CA LEU A 48 19.35 -14.91 -4.50
C LEU A 48 19.49 -13.38 -4.48
N ASP A 49 20.49 -12.83 -5.16
CA ASP A 49 20.65 -11.38 -5.30
C ASP A 49 19.49 -10.76 -6.10
N LEU A 50 19.05 -11.42 -7.17
CA LEU A 50 17.87 -11.00 -7.93
C LEU A 50 16.60 -11.03 -7.07
N ILE A 51 16.41 -12.06 -6.24
CA ILE A 51 15.27 -12.14 -5.30
C ILE A 51 15.29 -10.94 -4.36
N TYR A 52 16.45 -10.65 -3.76
CA TYR A 52 16.61 -9.53 -2.82
C TYR A 52 16.35 -8.18 -3.48
N GLU A 53 16.93 -7.94 -4.66
CA GLU A 53 16.74 -6.70 -5.41
C GLU A 53 15.27 -6.48 -5.77
N ARG A 54 14.59 -7.52 -6.28
CA ARG A 54 13.16 -7.42 -6.66
C ARG A 54 12.27 -7.14 -5.46
N MET A 55 12.47 -7.86 -4.36
CA MET A 55 11.66 -7.66 -3.14
C MET A 55 11.88 -6.28 -2.53
N ASN A 56 13.12 -5.78 -2.47
CA ASN A 56 13.39 -4.43 -1.98
C ASN A 56 12.85 -3.34 -2.91
N SER A 57 12.99 -3.51 -4.23
CA SER A 57 12.41 -2.55 -5.18
C SER A 57 10.89 -2.51 -5.10
N GLY A 58 10.22 -3.66 -4.90
CA GLY A 58 8.78 -3.72 -4.69
C GLY A 58 8.37 -3.00 -3.40
N LEU A 59 9.09 -3.27 -2.31
CA LEU A 59 8.86 -2.64 -1.02
C LEU A 59 9.04 -1.11 -1.06
N ASP A 60 10.12 -0.62 -1.66
CA ASP A 60 10.41 0.82 -1.71
C ASP A 60 9.35 1.60 -2.50
N GLN A 61 8.89 1.03 -3.62
CA GLN A 61 7.81 1.59 -4.42
C GLN A 61 6.48 1.56 -3.67
N HIS A 62 6.20 0.48 -2.94
CA HIS A 62 5.02 0.35 -2.09
C HIS A 62 5.01 1.42 -0.99
N LEU A 63 6.09 1.52 -0.21
CA LEU A 63 6.24 2.46 0.90
C LEU A 63 6.12 3.91 0.43
N THR A 64 6.81 4.26 -0.66
CA THR A 64 6.79 5.62 -1.20
C THR A 64 5.39 6.04 -1.61
N SER A 65 4.64 5.16 -2.28
CA SER A 65 3.27 5.46 -2.69
C SER A 65 2.30 5.48 -1.52
N MET A 66 2.39 4.50 -0.61
CA MET A 66 1.48 4.39 0.53
C MET A 66 1.63 5.58 1.48
N LYS A 67 2.85 6.08 1.70
CA LYS A 67 3.09 7.30 2.49
C LYS A 67 2.38 8.51 1.89
N GLY A 68 2.46 8.71 0.57
CA GLY A 68 1.79 9.82 -0.12
C GLY A 68 0.27 9.73 -0.01
N THR A 69 -0.29 8.55 -0.26
CA THR A 69 -1.74 8.32 -0.22
C THR A 69 -2.29 8.42 1.19
N PHE A 70 -1.59 7.88 2.19
CA PHE A 70 -2.01 7.98 3.58
C PHE A 70 -1.98 9.42 4.09
N SER A 71 -0.90 10.16 3.77
CA SER A 71 -0.83 11.59 4.09
C SER A 71 -2.01 12.36 3.49
N TRP A 72 -2.37 12.06 2.24
CA TRP A 72 -3.54 12.66 1.61
C TRP A 72 -4.86 12.25 2.30
N CYS A 73 -5.04 10.96 2.64
CA CYS A 73 -6.22 10.48 3.34
C CYS A 73 -6.41 11.15 4.71
N CYS A 74 -5.34 11.30 5.50
CA CYS A 74 -5.40 11.97 6.80
C CYS A 74 -5.74 13.46 6.67
N GLU A 75 -5.15 14.16 5.70
CA GLU A 75 -5.50 15.55 5.42
C GLU A 75 -6.97 15.66 4.99
N ALA A 76 -7.43 14.82 4.06
CA ALA A 76 -8.81 14.80 3.57
C ALA A 76 -9.82 14.49 4.70
N GLU A 77 -9.59 13.44 5.50
CA GLU A 77 -10.41 13.08 6.66
C GLU A 77 -10.59 14.29 7.60
N SER A 78 -9.50 14.93 7.97
CA SER A 78 -9.53 16.05 8.91
C SER A 78 -10.30 17.26 8.37
N TYR A 79 -10.10 17.62 7.09
CA TYR A 79 -10.85 18.72 6.47
C TYR A 79 -12.34 18.41 6.34
N LEU A 80 -12.69 17.16 6.02
CA LEU A 80 -14.08 16.71 5.95
C LEU A 80 -14.74 16.72 7.33
N GLU A 81 -14.06 16.27 8.38
CA GLU A 81 -14.59 16.31 9.76
C GLU A 81 -14.87 17.75 10.22
N VAL A 82 -13.95 18.69 9.96
CA VAL A 82 -14.16 20.11 10.30
C VAL A 82 -15.31 20.69 9.47
N TYR A 83 -15.39 20.38 8.17
CA TYR A 83 -16.50 20.81 7.33
C TYR A 83 -17.85 20.31 7.84
N LEU A 84 -17.95 19.02 8.21
CA LEU A 84 -19.19 18.40 8.69
C LEU A 84 -19.65 18.92 10.06
N THR A 85 -18.72 19.46 10.87
CA THR A 85 -19.01 19.95 12.24
C THR A 85 -19.21 21.47 12.31
N THR A 86 -18.79 22.21 11.28
CA THR A 86 -18.92 23.67 11.22
C THR A 86 -20.37 24.10 10.95
N ARG A 87 -20.88 25.05 11.77
CA ARG A 87 -22.25 25.58 11.67
C ARG A 87 -22.34 27.02 11.17
N ASP A 88 -21.21 27.72 11.03
CA ASP A 88 -21.14 29.10 10.56
C ASP A 88 -20.98 29.16 9.03
N THR A 89 -21.88 29.88 8.37
CA THR A 89 -21.92 30.04 6.91
C THR A 89 -20.68 30.69 6.29
N GLN A 90 -19.98 31.59 6.99
CA GLN A 90 -18.80 32.29 6.45
C GLN A 90 -17.54 31.42 6.53
N ASP A 91 -17.39 30.64 7.60
CA ASP A 91 -16.33 29.64 7.74
C ASP A 91 -16.54 28.46 6.77
N THR A 92 -17.80 28.14 6.49
CA THR A 92 -18.17 27.06 5.56
C THR A 92 -17.64 27.31 4.14
N GLU A 93 -17.59 28.54 3.64
CA GLU A 93 -17.10 28.83 2.28
C GLU A 93 -15.60 28.60 2.13
N THR A 94 -14.80 29.03 3.12
CA THR A 94 -13.35 28.78 3.13
C THR A 94 -13.03 27.29 3.28
N LEU A 95 -13.76 26.59 4.15
CA LEU A 95 -13.66 25.13 4.29
C LEU A 95 -14.04 24.39 3.00
N ARG A 96 -15.09 24.82 2.29
CA ARG A 96 -15.48 24.24 0.99
C ARG A 96 -14.36 24.37 -0.05
N ASN A 97 -13.72 25.53 -0.14
CA ASN A 97 -12.62 25.75 -1.09
C ASN A 97 -11.42 24.84 -0.76
N ASN A 98 -11.10 24.67 0.52
CA ASN A 98 -10.03 23.77 0.93
C ASN A 98 -10.37 22.30 0.62
N VAL A 99 -11.58 21.83 0.96
CA VAL A 99 -12.05 20.48 0.63
C VAL A 99 -12.02 20.23 -0.88
N ALA A 100 -12.43 21.20 -1.70
CA ALA A 100 -12.40 21.09 -3.16
C ALA A 100 -10.97 20.83 -3.70
N VAL A 101 -9.96 21.54 -3.19
CA VAL A 101 -8.55 21.33 -3.57
C VAL A 101 -8.06 19.92 -3.21
N HIS A 102 -8.53 19.35 -2.09
CA HIS A 102 -8.20 17.97 -1.72
C HIS A 102 -8.92 16.93 -2.57
N LEU A 103 -10.19 17.18 -2.92
CA LEU A 103 -10.98 16.34 -3.84
C LEU A 103 -10.38 16.28 -5.24
N GLU A 104 -9.84 17.39 -5.74
CA GLU A 104 -9.17 17.44 -7.05
C GLU A 104 -7.93 16.54 -7.14
N LYS A 105 -7.27 16.28 -6.00
CA LYS A 105 -6.10 15.39 -5.91
C LYS A 105 -6.46 13.91 -5.81
N ALA A 106 -7.68 13.58 -5.40
CA ALA A 106 -8.12 12.20 -5.14
C ALA A 106 -7.84 11.24 -6.32
N PRO A 107 -8.16 11.56 -7.59
CA PRO A 107 -7.95 10.64 -8.71
C PRO A 107 -6.47 10.38 -8.98
N ALA A 108 -5.63 11.40 -8.84
CA ALA A 108 -4.19 11.27 -9.03
C ALA A 108 -3.57 10.39 -7.93
N MET A 109 -3.99 10.56 -6.67
CA MET A 109 -3.54 9.74 -5.55
C MET A 109 -3.99 8.28 -5.67
N THR A 110 -5.25 8.05 -6.04
CA THR A 110 -5.76 6.68 -6.26
C THR A 110 -5.06 6.00 -7.43
N THR A 111 -4.82 6.72 -8.53
CA THR A 111 -4.08 6.20 -9.70
C THR A 111 -2.64 5.84 -9.34
N ALA A 112 -1.95 6.71 -8.58
CA ALA A 112 -0.59 6.45 -8.12
C ALA A 112 -0.52 5.21 -7.21
N SER A 113 -1.48 5.08 -6.28
CA SER A 113 -1.60 3.92 -5.38
C SER A 113 -1.81 2.62 -6.15
N LEU A 114 -2.72 2.65 -7.12
CA LEU A 114 -3.02 1.47 -7.95
C LEU A 114 -1.79 1.05 -8.76
N LYS A 115 -1.10 2.00 -9.39
CA LYS A 115 0.13 1.74 -10.13
C LYS A 115 1.23 1.17 -9.24
N SER A 116 1.39 1.68 -8.01
CA SER A 116 2.37 1.15 -7.05
C SER A 116 2.08 -0.29 -6.66
N ILE A 117 0.81 -0.64 -6.40
CA ILE A 117 0.42 -2.02 -6.10
C ILE A 117 0.63 -2.93 -7.31
N GLU A 118 0.33 -2.48 -8.52
CA GLU A 118 0.57 -3.25 -9.74
C GLU A 118 2.07 -3.50 -9.97
N ASN A 119 2.93 -2.50 -9.74
CA ASN A 119 4.38 -2.69 -9.78
C ASN A 119 4.88 -3.64 -8.67
N SER A 120 4.33 -3.52 -7.47
CA SER A 120 4.64 -4.40 -6.33
C SER A 120 4.29 -5.86 -6.66
N LEU A 121 3.14 -6.09 -7.30
CA LEU A 121 2.73 -7.41 -7.78
C LEU A 121 3.68 -7.96 -8.83
N LEU A 122 4.15 -7.14 -9.77
CA LEU A 122 5.15 -7.56 -10.75
C LEU A 122 6.44 -8.00 -10.04
N ALA A 123 6.96 -7.19 -9.11
CA ALA A 123 8.16 -7.50 -8.37
C ALA A 123 8.06 -8.79 -7.54
N VAL A 124 6.93 -9.00 -6.84
CA VAL A 124 6.69 -10.23 -6.06
C VAL A 124 6.55 -11.46 -6.97
N ASN A 125 5.85 -11.34 -8.10
CA ASN A 125 5.74 -12.46 -9.06
C ASN A 125 7.11 -12.82 -9.66
N ASP A 126 7.93 -11.84 -10.02
CA ASP A 126 9.29 -12.06 -10.49
C ASP A 126 10.14 -12.76 -9.41
N ALA A 127 10.03 -12.32 -8.15
CA ALA A 127 10.72 -12.93 -7.02
C ALA A 127 10.29 -14.39 -6.78
N ILE A 128 9.00 -14.71 -6.92
CA ILE A 128 8.49 -16.09 -6.89
C ILE A 128 9.10 -16.93 -8.03
N GLY A 129 9.17 -16.38 -9.24
CA GLY A 129 9.84 -17.04 -10.37
C GLY A 129 11.32 -17.34 -10.08
N HIS A 130 12.01 -16.39 -9.46
CA HIS A 130 13.39 -16.57 -9.03
C HIS A 130 13.55 -17.57 -7.88
N LEU A 131 12.59 -17.68 -6.95
CA LEU A 131 12.62 -18.73 -5.91
C LEU A 131 12.59 -20.14 -6.53
N ALA A 132 11.79 -20.35 -7.58
CA ALA A 132 11.79 -21.61 -8.31
C ALA A 132 13.15 -21.90 -8.96
N ALA A 133 13.76 -20.90 -9.61
CA ALA A 133 15.10 -21.03 -10.18
C ALA A 133 16.17 -21.29 -9.10
N PHE A 134 16.07 -20.65 -7.94
CA PHE A 134 16.95 -20.87 -6.79
C PHE A 134 16.83 -22.29 -6.26
N ARG A 135 15.61 -22.83 -6.15
CA ARG A 135 15.37 -24.23 -5.75
C ARG A 135 16.07 -25.21 -6.70
N VAL A 136 15.96 -24.98 -8.02
CA VAL A 136 16.65 -25.79 -9.04
C VAL A 136 18.17 -25.68 -8.89
N ALA A 137 18.71 -24.47 -8.70
CA ALA A 137 20.14 -24.24 -8.53
C ALA A 137 20.71 -24.96 -7.28
N ILE A 138 19.98 -24.92 -6.16
CA ILE A 138 20.32 -25.67 -4.94
C ILE A 138 20.26 -27.17 -5.19
N ASN A 139 19.21 -27.68 -5.83
CA ASN A 139 19.08 -29.11 -6.09
C ASN A 139 20.17 -29.67 -7.01
N ASN A 140 20.57 -28.92 -8.03
CA ASN A 140 21.53 -29.37 -9.03
C ASN A 140 22.99 -29.24 -8.56
N ASN A 141 23.30 -28.22 -7.76
CA ASN A 141 24.69 -27.84 -7.48
C ASN A 141 25.10 -28.03 -6.02
N PHE A 142 24.15 -28.29 -5.10
CA PHE A 142 24.46 -28.57 -3.71
C PHE A 142 24.87 -30.05 -3.53
N VAL A 143 26.15 -30.33 -3.75
CA VAL A 143 26.70 -31.69 -3.70
C VAL A 143 26.66 -32.22 -2.27
N VAL A 144 25.78 -33.19 -2.00
CA VAL A 144 25.66 -33.83 -0.68
C VAL A 144 26.77 -34.86 -0.52
N ARG A 145 27.84 -34.49 0.20
CA ARG A 145 29.01 -35.36 0.46
C ARG A 145 29.00 -36.06 1.82
N SER A 146 28.17 -35.59 2.75
CA SER A 146 28.01 -36.17 4.09
C SER A 146 26.58 -35.97 4.61
N GLN A 147 26.28 -36.56 5.76
CA GLN A 147 25.02 -36.36 6.48
C GLN A 147 24.83 -34.89 6.92
N ASP A 148 25.92 -34.19 7.27
CA ASP A 148 25.89 -32.76 7.62
C ASP A 148 25.55 -31.89 6.41
N TRP A 149 26.14 -32.19 5.24
CA TRP A 149 25.78 -31.52 3.98
C TRP A 149 24.31 -31.74 3.60
N ARG A 150 23.76 -32.92 3.89
CA ARG A 150 22.33 -33.19 3.71
C ARG A 150 21.47 -32.35 4.65
N ALA A 151 21.87 -32.23 5.92
CA ALA A 151 21.17 -31.42 6.91
C ALA A 151 21.18 -29.92 6.54
N GLN A 152 22.31 -29.41 6.03
CA GLN A 152 22.45 -28.03 5.55
C GLN A 152 21.55 -27.76 4.34
N ARG A 153 21.56 -28.65 3.33
CA ARG A 153 20.63 -28.55 2.18
C ARG A 153 19.17 -28.51 2.64
N ASN A 154 18.79 -29.40 3.56
CA ASN A 154 17.43 -29.45 4.09
C ASN A 154 17.05 -28.20 4.89
N LYS A 155 18.02 -27.54 5.55
CA LYS A 155 17.80 -26.25 6.21
C LYS A 155 17.52 -25.15 5.18
N VAL A 156 18.27 -25.11 4.09
CA VAL A 156 18.05 -24.15 2.98
C VAL A 156 16.70 -24.37 2.33
N ILE A 157 16.34 -25.62 2.02
CA ILE A 157 15.02 -25.95 1.45
C ILE A 157 13.88 -25.49 2.36
N ARG A 158 13.98 -25.70 3.68
CA ARG A 158 12.96 -25.21 4.63
C ARG A 158 12.84 -23.69 4.64
N LYS A 159 13.97 -22.95 4.57
CA LYS A 159 13.95 -21.49 4.44
C LYS A 159 13.30 -21.04 3.13
N LEU A 160 13.54 -21.78 2.04
CA LEU A 160 12.95 -21.53 0.73
C LEU A 160 11.44 -21.78 0.74
N ASP A 161 10.98 -22.89 1.31
CA ASP A 161 9.54 -23.20 1.45
C ASP A 161 8.80 -22.12 2.27
N ALA A 162 9.45 -21.61 3.33
CA ALA A 162 8.91 -20.51 4.13
C ALA A 162 8.87 -19.18 3.34
N ALA A 163 9.90 -18.88 2.55
CA ALA A 163 9.92 -17.71 1.68
C ALA A 163 8.83 -17.76 0.60
N GLU A 164 8.67 -18.92 -0.05
CA GLU A 164 7.63 -19.15 -1.07
C GLU A 164 6.22 -18.96 -0.50
N THR A 165 5.97 -19.53 0.68
CA THR A 165 4.69 -19.34 1.39
C THR A 165 4.44 -17.86 1.70
N CYS A 166 5.45 -17.14 2.20
CA CYS A 166 5.32 -15.71 2.49
C CYS A 166 5.03 -14.88 1.22
N PHE A 167 5.76 -15.16 0.14
CA PHE A 167 5.61 -14.38 -1.11
C PHE A 167 4.25 -14.63 -1.74
N GLN A 168 3.76 -15.87 -1.68
CA GLN A 168 2.42 -16.21 -2.16
C GLN A 168 1.34 -15.50 -1.32
N ALA A 169 1.46 -15.50 0.01
CA ALA A 169 0.54 -14.75 0.88
C ALA A 169 0.56 -13.24 0.59
N THR A 170 1.75 -12.68 0.35
CA THR A 170 1.92 -11.25 0.00
C THR A 170 1.29 -10.92 -1.35
N LYS A 171 1.51 -11.79 -2.35
CA LYS A 171 0.87 -11.66 -3.66
C LYS A 171 -0.66 -11.62 -3.52
N GLU A 172 -1.24 -12.56 -2.77
CA GLU A 172 -2.69 -12.61 -2.57
C GLU A 172 -3.22 -11.38 -1.84
N ALA A 173 -2.50 -10.89 -0.82
CA ALA A 173 -2.84 -9.65 -0.13
C ALA A 173 -2.81 -8.44 -1.08
N LEU A 174 -1.78 -8.32 -1.91
CA LEU A 174 -1.67 -7.27 -2.92
C LEU A 174 -2.76 -7.38 -4.00
N GLU A 175 -3.13 -8.58 -4.41
CA GLU A 175 -4.24 -8.80 -5.36
C GLU A 175 -5.59 -8.37 -4.77
N ARG A 176 -5.85 -8.70 -3.50
CA ARG A 176 -7.03 -8.21 -2.77
C ARG A 176 -7.04 -6.69 -2.67
N ALA A 177 -5.91 -6.09 -2.27
CA ALA A 177 -5.77 -4.63 -2.17
C ALA A 177 -5.99 -3.94 -3.53
N ARG A 178 -5.43 -4.48 -4.61
CA ARG A 178 -5.65 -3.98 -5.98
C ARG A 178 -7.13 -4.01 -6.35
N ASN A 179 -7.83 -5.10 -6.05
CA ASN A 179 -9.23 -5.26 -6.42
C ASN A 179 -10.13 -4.27 -5.63
N VAL A 180 -9.85 -4.09 -4.35
CA VAL A 180 -10.50 -3.07 -3.51
C VAL A 180 -10.24 -1.67 -4.07
N LEU A 181 -8.98 -1.31 -4.34
CA LEU A 181 -8.65 0.02 -4.88
C LEU A 181 -9.18 0.26 -6.29
N LYS A 182 -9.34 -0.76 -7.14
CA LYS A 182 -10.03 -0.61 -8.44
C LYS A 182 -11.49 -0.24 -8.23
N ARG A 183 -12.18 -0.92 -7.32
CA ARG A 183 -13.56 -0.59 -6.95
C ARG A 183 -13.64 0.82 -6.38
N ASP A 184 -12.76 1.16 -5.44
CA ASP A 184 -12.77 2.47 -4.78
C ASP A 184 -12.34 3.59 -5.75
N SER A 185 -11.48 3.29 -6.75
CA SER A 185 -11.16 4.23 -7.84
C SER A 185 -12.36 4.57 -8.69
N HIS A 186 -13.27 3.62 -8.95
CA HIS A 186 -14.52 3.93 -9.63
C HIS A 186 -15.40 4.84 -8.77
N GLN A 187 -15.42 4.64 -7.46
CA GLN A 187 -16.14 5.50 -6.51
C GLN A 187 -15.53 6.89 -6.41
N VAL A 188 -14.20 7.03 -6.36
CA VAL A 188 -13.49 8.31 -6.38
C VAL A 188 -13.73 9.04 -7.72
N ASN A 189 -13.69 8.33 -8.85
CA ASN A 189 -14.04 8.91 -10.15
C ASN A 189 -15.51 9.34 -10.20
N ALA A 190 -16.43 8.60 -9.59
CA ALA A 190 -17.82 9.00 -9.47
C ALA A 190 -17.97 10.26 -8.60
N ILE A 191 -17.26 10.31 -7.46
CA ILE A 191 -17.19 11.51 -6.60
C ILE A 191 -16.62 12.70 -7.37
N GLN A 192 -15.55 12.52 -8.15
CA GLN A 192 -14.93 13.60 -8.95
C GLN A 192 -15.83 14.05 -10.11
N THR A 193 -16.51 13.12 -10.78
CA THR A 193 -17.46 13.45 -11.87
C THR A 193 -18.64 14.23 -11.30
N CYS A 194 -19.16 13.80 -10.15
CA CYS A 194 -20.10 14.56 -9.34
C CYS A 194 -19.46 15.84 -8.78
N SER A 195 -18.15 15.91 -8.59
CA SER A 195 -17.46 17.11 -8.09
C SER A 195 -17.46 18.24 -9.11
N ARG A 196 -17.54 17.98 -10.43
CA ARG A 196 -17.82 19.03 -11.43
C ARG A 196 -19.24 19.57 -11.31
N ILE A 197 -20.19 18.71 -10.93
CA ILE A 197 -21.55 19.12 -10.56
C ILE A 197 -21.50 19.93 -9.26
N VAL A 198 -20.73 19.51 -8.25
CA VAL A 198 -20.47 20.23 -6.99
C VAL A 198 -19.74 21.55 -7.22
N HIS A 199 -18.75 21.65 -8.11
CA HIS A 199 -18.07 22.91 -8.46
C HIS A 199 -19.04 23.88 -9.13
N ASN A 200 -19.91 23.37 -10.02
CA ASN A 200 -20.99 24.15 -10.62
C ASN A 200 -22.11 24.48 -9.59
N PHE A 201 -22.34 23.64 -8.58
CA PHE A 201 -23.34 23.84 -7.51
C PHE A 201 -22.85 24.70 -6.34
N ILE A 202 -21.56 24.69 -6.02
CA ILE A 202 -20.89 25.56 -5.05
C ILE A 202 -20.97 27.01 -5.54
N ARG A 203 -20.92 27.23 -6.86
CA ARG A 203 -21.24 28.51 -7.50
C ARG A 203 -22.74 28.85 -7.50
N LEU A 204 -23.63 27.87 -7.30
CA LEU A 204 -25.09 28.03 -7.30
C LEU A 204 -25.68 27.74 -5.90
N ASN A 205 -25.40 28.65 -4.98
CA ASN A 205 -26.17 28.99 -3.79
C ASN A 205 -27.01 27.87 -3.11
N ASN A 206 -26.48 27.33 -2.00
CA ASN A 206 -27.14 26.71 -0.83
C ASN A 206 -28.22 25.61 -0.99
N ARG A 207 -28.69 25.22 -2.18
CA ARG A 207 -29.81 24.26 -2.30
C ARG A 207 -29.45 22.78 -2.16
N ASN A 208 -28.18 22.39 -2.29
CA ASN A 208 -27.76 20.98 -2.30
C ASN A 208 -26.78 20.57 -1.18
N VAL A 209 -26.78 21.29 -0.05
CA VAL A 209 -25.96 20.93 1.14
C VAL A 209 -26.10 19.44 1.54
N PRO A 210 -27.30 18.82 1.53
CA PRO A 210 -27.43 17.39 1.89
C PRO A 210 -26.70 16.43 0.94
N GLN A 211 -26.63 16.76 -0.36
CA GLN A 211 -25.99 15.91 -1.36
C GLN A 211 -24.46 15.99 -1.26
N LEU A 212 -23.94 17.19 -0.98
CA LEU A 212 -22.53 17.42 -0.67
C LEU A 212 -22.10 16.73 0.63
N GLN A 213 -22.97 16.76 1.64
CA GLN A 213 -22.77 16.07 2.91
C GLN A 213 -22.67 14.55 2.70
N ALA A 214 -23.60 13.94 1.97
CA ALA A 214 -23.57 12.51 1.68
C ALA A 214 -22.29 12.08 0.92
N GLN A 215 -21.80 12.90 0.00
CA GLN A 215 -20.54 12.64 -0.72
C GLN A 215 -19.31 12.81 0.18
N SER A 216 -19.34 13.79 1.09
CA SER A 216 -18.29 14.02 2.08
C SER A 216 -18.19 12.85 3.06
N GLU A 217 -19.33 12.34 3.53
CA GLU A 217 -19.43 11.15 4.40
C GLU A 217 -18.94 9.89 3.68
N MET A 218 -19.28 9.71 2.39
CA MET A 218 -18.78 8.60 1.57
C MET A 218 -17.26 8.64 1.41
N LEU A 219 -16.68 9.81 1.09
CA LEU A 219 -15.23 9.94 0.97
C LEU A 219 -14.51 9.73 2.31
N LEU A 220 -15.08 10.25 3.40
CA LEU A 220 -14.57 10.03 4.75
C LEU A 220 -14.55 8.54 5.09
N GLY A 221 -15.60 7.80 4.73
CA GLY A 221 -15.64 6.34 4.84
C GLY A 221 -14.52 5.66 4.07
N LEU A 222 -14.30 6.04 2.81
CA LEU A 222 -13.22 5.49 1.98
C LEU A 222 -11.82 5.79 2.56
N CYS A 223 -11.59 7.00 3.07
CA CYS A 223 -10.33 7.36 3.72
C CYS A 223 -10.09 6.49 4.97
N ARG A 224 -11.12 6.30 5.80
CA ARG A 224 -11.06 5.46 7.01
C ARG A 224 -10.85 3.98 6.68
N ASP A 225 -11.54 3.47 5.67
CA ASP A 225 -11.39 2.09 5.21
C ASP A 225 -9.98 1.85 4.68
N PHE A 226 -9.44 2.78 3.87
CA PHE A 226 -8.07 2.69 3.37
C PHE A 226 -7.04 2.70 4.51
N ILE A 227 -7.21 3.59 5.49
CA ILE A 227 -6.38 3.64 6.70
C ILE A 227 -6.49 2.32 7.48
N GLY A 228 -7.71 1.81 7.68
CA GLY A 228 -7.98 0.59 8.42
C GLY A 228 -7.38 -0.66 7.75
N ILE A 229 -7.55 -0.82 6.44
CA ILE A 229 -7.00 -1.94 5.65
C ILE A 229 -5.48 -1.94 5.72
N ALA A 230 -4.87 -0.77 5.58
CA ALA A 230 -3.42 -0.64 5.64
C ALA A 230 -2.90 -1.02 7.05
N SER A 231 -3.67 -0.77 8.11
CA SER A 231 -3.30 -1.03 9.51
C SER A 231 -3.38 -2.50 9.96
N VAL A 232 -3.87 -3.44 9.15
CA VAL A 232 -4.03 -4.84 9.58
C VAL A 232 -2.70 -5.59 9.49
N PRO A 233 -2.14 -6.07 10.61
CA PRO A 233 -0.91 -6.87 10.56
C PRO A 233 -1.19 -8.23 9.92
N CYS A 234 -0.30 -8.66 9.02
CA CYS A 234 -0.37 -9.97 8.36
C CYS A 234 -0.29 -11.16 9.35
N SER A 235 0.02 -10.93 10.64
CA SER A 235 0.06 -11.96 11.70
C SER A 235 -1.31 -12.53 12.08
N LEU A 236 -2.40 -12.07 11.45
CA LEU A 236 -3.74 -12.66 11.58
C LEU A 236 -4.05 -13.70 10.47
N PHE A 237 -3.07 -14.08 9.65
CA PHE A 237 -3.19 -15.12 8.62
C PHE A 237 -2.02 -16.12 8.68
#